data_AF-A0AAV7IAL2-F1
#
_entry.id   AF-A0AAV7IAL2-F1
#
_cell.length_a   1.000
_cell.length_b   1.000
_cell.length_c   1.000
_cell.angle_alpha   90.00
_cell.angle_beta   90.00
_cell.angle_gamma   90.00
#
_symmetry.space_group_name_H-M   'P 1'
#
loop_
_entity.id
_entity.type
_entity.pdbx_description
1 polymer ?
#
loop_
_entity_poly.entity_id
_entity_poly.type
_entity_poly.pdbx_seq_one_letter_code
_entity_poly.pdbx_strand_id
1 'polypeptide(L)'
;MLKFFNRCCNPMNRDENNKTKSLRSLSEYLAIHFHLSTDNRVCSPCHMELLKQYADNLTEDTDDESNESLEADENSNDGIIHVDESPDTSASTLSSSGQELLIQQSSSSLSEMSLSITLPTINEAIYETYLDDKVTRVAQNLRKALGVKNRMKTEFSDMDTTEMINSLREKFNANNTSRSIRVQILTLLPSSWSVHKFMDVMCASGNFSRLTEGTDLSLESYNDFLSSIVSQEPSAKCFLNNCSQGPGVEKVKEHLFILMEDNEIDEINYKQ
;
A
#
# COMPACT_ATOMS: atom_id res chain seq x y z
N MET A 1 33.27 -13.03 -21.89
CA MET A 1 33.41 -12.82 -20.44
C MET A 1 32.09 -13.22 -19.78
N LEU A 2 32.00 -14.45 -19.24
CA LEU A 2 30.77 -14.94 -18.61
C LEU A 2 30.69 -14.38 -17.18
N LYS A 3 29.87 -13.34 -16.98
CA LYS A 3 29.62 -12.77 -15.65
C LYS A 3 28.89 -13.82 -14.79
N PHE A 4 29.50 -14.23 -13.68
CA PHE A 4 28.94 -15.20 -12.74
C PHE A 4 27.79 -14.59 -11.92
N PHE A 5 26.58 -14.49 -12.48
CA PHE A 5 25.39 -13.92 -11.82
C PHE A 5 24.75 -14.82 -10.74
N ASN A 6 25.35 -15.97 -10.42
CA ASN A 6 24.77 -16.97 -9.52
C ASN A 6 25.32 -16.93 -8.10
N ARG A 7 26.02 -15.85 -7.71
CA ARG A 7 26.55 -15.71 -6.35
C ARG A 7 26.01 -14.44 -5.72
N CYS A 8 25.63 -14.56 -4.46
CA CYS A 8 25.32 -13.43 -3.60
C CYS A 8 26.54 -12.51 -3.50
N CYS A 9 26.36 -11.23 -3.82
CA CYS A 9 27.27 -10.18 -3.38
C CYS A 9 27.17 -10.13 -1.85
N ASN A 10 28.26 -10.44 -1.15
CA ASN A 10 28.29 -10.61 0.31
C ASN A 10 28.91 -9.37 0.99
N PRO A 11 28.20 -8.22 1.07
CA PRO A 11 28.76 -7.02 1.67
C PRO A 11 29.10 -7.21 3.16
N MET A 12 28.42 -8.15 3.82
CA MET A 12 28.58 -8.43 5.25
C MET A 12 29.69 -9.46 5.55
N ASN A 13 30.39 -9.95 4.53
CA ASN A 13 31.45 -10.97 4.63
C ASN A 13 31.09 -12.16 5.54
N ARG A 14 29.85 -12.66 5.47
CA ARG A 14 29.42 -13.84 6.23
C ARG A 14 30.00 -15.12 5.63
N ASP A 15 30.60 -15.96 6.45
CA ASP A 15 31.28 -17.21 6.02
C ASP A 15 30.32 -18.23 5.38
N GLU A 16 29.02 -18.13 5.67
CA GLU A 16 27.98 -19.08 5.23
C GLU A 16 27.05 -18.54 4.13
N ASN A 17 27.57 -17.79 3.16
CA ASN A 17 26.75 -17.37 2.04
C ASN A 17 26.49 -18.52 1.07
N ASN A 18 25.49 -19.31 1.46
CA ASN A 18 24.86 -20.35 0.68
C ASN A 18 24.55 -19.84 -0.74
N LYS A 19 24.82 -20.69 -1.73
CA LYS A 19 24.35 -20.59 -3.12
C LYS A 19 22.82 -20.63 -3.10
N THR A 20 22.20 -19.55 -2.66
CA THR A 20 20.77 -19.44 -2.48
C THR A 20 20.12 -19.20 -3.84
N LYS A 21 19.05 -19.94 -4.12
CA LYS A 21 18.35 -19.91 -5.42
C LYS A 21 17.60 -18.60 -5.68
N SER A 22 17.47 -17.72 -4.69
CA SER A 22 16.75 -16.45 -4.79
C SER A 22 17.67 -15.28 -4.45
N LEU A 23 18.27 -14.71 -5.50
CA LEU A 23 19.06 -13.49 -5.43
C LEU A 23 18.19 -12.30 -5.86
N ARG A 24 18.15 -11.26 -5.04
CA ARG A 24 17.40 -10.03 -5.27
C ARG A 24 18.32 -8.95 -5.84
N SER A 25 17.81 -8.13 -6.75
CA SER A 25 18.47 -6.89 -7.17
C SER A 25 18.43 -5.86 -6.04
N LEU A 26 19.48 -5.07 -5.91
CA LEU A 26 19.50 -3.93 -4.99
C LEU A 26 18.82 -2.72 -5.63
N SER A 27 18.20 -1.88 -4.80
CA SER A 27 17.79 -0.54 -5.20
C SER A 27 19.03 0.35 -5.39
N GLU A 28 18.89 1.39 -6.21
CA GLU A 28 19.98 2.33 -6.49
C GLU A 28 20.49 3.03 -5.22
N TYR A 29 19.59 3.39 -4.30
CA TYR A 29 19.97 4.04 -3.04
C TYR A 29 20.80 3.11 -2.12
N LEU A 30 20.42 1.83 -1.99
CA LEU A 30 21.22 0.87 -1.22
C LEU A 30 22.56 0.59 -1.90
N ALA A 31 22.57 0.52 -3.23
CA ALA A 31 23.80 0.33 -3.99
C ALA A 31 24.79 1.48 -3.74
N ILE A 32 24.32 2.73 -3.76
CA ILE A 32 25.14 3.91 -3.45
C ILE A 32 25.62 3.88 -2.00
N HIS A 33 24.71 3.66 -1.03
CA HIS A 33 25.02 3.70 0.41
C HIS A 33 26.07 2.67 0.83
N PHE A 34 26.03 1.47 0.23
CA PHE A 34 26.96 0.39 0.55
C PHE A 34 28.09 0.24 -0.47
N HIS A 35 28.27 1.20 -1.38
CA HIS A 35 29.26 1.18 -2.45
C HIS A 35 29.25 -0.10 -3.30
N LEU A 36 28.04 -0.61 -3.60
CA LEU A 36 27.79 -1.78 -4.44
C LEU A 36 27.37 -1.34 -5.85
N SER A 37 27.66 -2.16 -6.86
CA SER A 37 27.09 -1.96 -8.20
C SER A 37 25.61 -2.34 -8.22
N THR A 38 24.78 -1.60 -8.97
CA THR A 38 23.36 -1.92 -9.20
C THR A 38 23.16 -3.27 -9.91
N ASP A 39 24.18 -3.76 -10.62
CA ASP A 39 24.18 -5.09 -11.25
C ASP A 39 24.37 -6.24 -10.23
N ASN A 40 24.78 -5.92 -9.00
CA ASN A 40 24.99 -6.93 -7.97
C ASN A 40 23.65 -7.45 -7.45
N ARG A 41 23.61 -8.76 -7.20
CA ARG A 41 22.46 -9.40 -6.55
C ARG A 41 22.85 -9.94 -5.18
N VAL A 42 21.96 -9.76 -4.21
CA VAL A 42 22.15 -10.18 -2.82
C VAL A 42 21.13 -11.26 -2.44
N CYS A 43 21.50 -12.17 -1.55
CA CYS A 43 20.56 -13.12 -0.99
C CYS A 43 19.59 -12.42 -0.02
N SER A 44 18.45 -13.04 0.28
CA SER A 44 17.45 -12.46 1.19
C SER A 44 18.03 -12.08 2.57
N PRO A 45 18.89 -12.91 3.22
CA PRO A 45 19.53 -12.52 4.48
C PRO A 45 20.40 -11.26 4.37
N CYS A 46 21.25 -11.16 3.34
CA CYS A 46 22.07 -9.97 3.13
C CYS A 46 21.19 -8.74 2.84
N HIS A 47 20.13 -8.88 2.04
CA HIS A 47 19.22 -7.77 1.75
C HIS A 47 18.54 -7.20 3.00
N MET A 48 18.07 -8.08 3.90
CA MET A 48 17.45 -7.65 5.15
C MET A 48 18.45 -6.94 6.06
N GLU A 49 19.69 -7.42 6.13
CA GLU A 49 20.73 -6.79 6.94
C GLU A 49 21.12 -5.40 6.42
N LEU A 50 21.25 -5.23 5.09
CA LEU A 50 21.52 -3.93 4.47
C LEU A 50 20.42 -2.91 4.79
N LEU A 51 19.15 -3.32 4.74
CA LEU A 51 18.03 -2.46 5.11
C LEU A 51 18.08 -2.06 6.59
N LYS A 52 18.45 -2.99 7.47
CA LYS A 52 18.58 -2.73 8.90
C LYS A 52 19.68 -1.70 9.18
N GLN A 53 20.88 -1.89 8.66
CA GLN A 53 21.99 -0.93 8.84
C GLN A 53 21.65 0.45 8.26
N TYR A 54 20.94 0.50 7.13
CA TYR A 54 20.48 1.77 6.57
C TYR A 54 19.49 2.49 7.51
N ALA A 55 18.57 1.75 8.13
CA ALA A 55 17.63 2.31 9.10
C ALA A 55 18.33 2.79 10.38
N ASP A 56 19.33 2.05 10.87
CA ASP A 56 20.08 2.42 12.07
C ASP A 56 20.87 3.73 11.84
N ASN A 57 21.55 3.87 10.69
CA ASN A 57 22.30 5.09 10.35
C ASN A 57 21.41 6.34 10.20
N LEU A 58 20.13 6.17 9.80
CA LEU A 58 19.18 7.29 9.71
C LEU A 58 18.81 7.89 11.07
N THR A 59 19.09 7.18 12.17
CA THR A 59 18.71 7.61 13.51
C THR A 59 19.82 8.34 14.28
N GLU A 60 21.08 8.27 13.81
CA GLU A 60 22.22 8.84 14.54
C GLU A 60 22.47 10.34 14.25
N ASP A 61 21.90 10.89 13.18
CA ASP A 61 22.19 12.27 12.74
C ASP A 61 21.28 13.36 13.37
N THR A 62 20.38 13.02 14.30
CA THR A 62 19.42 14.01 14.84
C THR A 62 19.70 14.58 16.23
N ASP A 63 20.77 14.20 16.91
CA ASP A 63 20.96 14.55 18.34
C ASP A 63 22.15 15.48 18.65
N ASP A 64 22.84 16.06 17.65
CA ASP A 64 23.91 17.04 17.91
C ASP A 64 23.38 18.48 17.95
N GLU A 65 22.65 18.83 19.02
CA GLU A 65 22.44 20.22 19.46
C GLU A 65 23.78 20.82 19.96
N SER A 66 24.70 21.11 19.04
CA SER A 66 25.78 22.04 19.30
C SER A 66 25.26 23.48 19.17
N ASN A 67 25.05 24.08 20.33
CA ASN A 67 24.68 25.47 20.55
C ASN A 67 25.83 26.41 20.11
N GLU A 68 25.98 26.65 18.82
CA GLU A 68 26.92 27.64 18.28
C GLU A 68 26.23 29.00 18.16
N SER A 69 26.63 29.92 19.04
CA SER A 69 26.16 31.30 19.09
C SER A 69 26.79 32.08 17.93
N LEU A 70 26.01 32.33 16.87
CA LEU A 70 26.39 33.22 15.78
C LEU A 70 25.94 34.65 16.09
N GLU A 71 26.93 35.52 16.33
CA GLU A 71 26.74 36.96 16.35
C GLU A 71 26.39 37.47 14.94
N ALA A 72 25.41 38.37 14.91
CA ALA A 72 24.93 39.01 13.70
C ALA A 72 25.90 40.12 13.26
N ASP A 73 26.55 39.94 12.13
CA ASP A 73 27.14 41.05 11.38
C ASP A 73 26.15 41.49 10.29
N GLU A 74 25.62 42.69 10.48
CA GLU A 74 24.89 43.44 9.48
C GLU A 74 25.87 43.88 8.39
N ASN A 75 25.67 43.44 7.14
CA ASN A 75 26.19 44.20 6.02
C ASN A 75 25.21 44.23 4.86
N SER A 76 24.85 45.47 4.52
CA SER A 76 24.00 45.87 3.41
C SER A 76 24.67 45.54 2.09
N ASN A 77 23.91 45.05 1.11
CA ASN A 77 24.16 45.45 -0.27
C ASN A 77 22.88 45.45 -1.11
N ASP A 78 22.52 46.66 -1.51
CA ASP A 78 21.56 46.98 -2.57
C ASP A 78 21.99 46.34 -3.90
N GLY A 79 21.02 45.78 -4.62
CA GLY A 79 21.25 45.14 -5.91
C GLY A 79 19.98 45.15 -6.77
N ILE A 80 19.66 46.33 -7.29
CA ILE A 80 18.66 46.60 -8.34
C ILE A 80 19.05 45.88 -9.64
N ILE A 81 18.21 44.95 -10.15
CA ILE A 81 18.17 44.55 -11.59
C ILE A 81 16.72 44.15 -11.93
N HIS A 82 15.94 45.06 -12.50
CA HIS A 82 15.61 45.22 -13.93
C HIS A 82 14.61 44.19 -14.48
N VAL A 83 13.38 44.68 -14.62
CA VAL A 83 12.26 44.11 -15.37
C VAL A 83 12.59 44.22 -16.86
N ASP A 84 12.40 43.14 -17.61
CA ASP A 84 12.35 43.22 -19.07
C ASP A 84 11.07 42.54 -19.56
N GLU A 85 10.29 43.33 -20.27
CA GLU A 85 8.94 43.14 -20.74
C GLU A 85 9.01 43.30 -22.26
N SER A 86 8.59 42.29 -23.04
CA SER A 86 8.49 42.40 -24.50
C SER A 86 7.76 41.22 -25.14
N PRO A 87 7.22 41.38 -26.37
CA PRO A 87 5.77 41.28 -26.57
C PRO A 87 5.33 40.26 -27.64
N ASP A 88 4.01 40.11 -27.72
CA ASP A 88 3.14 39.74 -28.85
C ASP A 88 3.73 39.07 -30.09
N THR A 89 3.15 37.92 -30.47
CA THR A 89 3.04 37.54 -31.88
C THR A 89 1.77 36.73 -32.19
N SER A 90 0.79 37.45 -32.73
CA SER A 90 -0.01 37.15 -33.92
C SER A 90 -0.84 35.87 -34.04
N ALA A 91 -2.14 36.15 -34.20
CA ALA A 91 -3.19 35.40 -34.87
C ALA A 91 -2.79 34.59 -36.11
N SER A 92 -3.51 33.48 -36.32
CA SER A 92 -3.83 32.95 -37.66
C SER A 92 -5.18 32.23 -37.62
N THR A 93 -6.18 32.95 -38.07
CA THR A 93 -7.46 32.47 -38.62
C THR A 93 -7.20 31.75 -39.94
N LEU A 94 -7.73 30.54 -40.12
CA LEU A 94 -8.08 30.04 -41.46
C LEU A 94 -9.22 29.02 -41.38
N SER A 95 -10.30 29.43 -42.04
CA SER A 95 -11.49 28.70 -42.41
C SER A 95 -11.15 27.61 -43.44
N SER A 96 -11.78 26.43 -43.35
CA SER A 96 -12.15 25.68 -44.54
C SER A 96 -13.31 24.73 -44.27
N SER A 97 -14.40 25.05 -44.93
CA SER A 97 -15.62 24.30 -45.19
C SER A 97 -15.41 22.99 -45.95
N GLY A 98 -16.30 22.01 -45.69
CA GLY A 98 -17.08 21.31 -46.72
C GLY A 98 -16.40 20.22 -47.55
N GLN A 99 -16.70 18.96 -47.22
CA GLN A 99 -16.89 17.77 -48.08
C GLN A 99 -17.21 16.62 -47.12
N GLU A 100 -18.46 16.25 -46.86
CA GLU A 100 -19.46 15.59 -47.71
C GLU A 100 -18.94 14.37 -48.50
N LEU A 101 -19.48 13.22 -48.08
CA LEU A 101 -19.82 12.03 -48.86
C LEU A 101 -18.78 10.91 -49.07
N LEU A 102 -19.20 9.71 -48.63
CA LEU A 102 -19.16 8.44 -49.38
C LEU A 102 -17.98 7.48 -49.15
N ILE A 103 -17.92 6.83 -47.99
CA ILE A 103 -17.57 5.39 -47.88
C ILE A 103 -18.47 4.73 -46.83
N GLN A 104 -19.60 4.21 -47.28
CA GLN A 104 -20.47 3.30 -46.54
C GLN A 104 -20.47 1.99 -47.31
N GLN A 105 -19.59 1.04 -46.93
CA GLN A 105 -19.74 -0.41 -47.12
C GLN A 105 -18.40 -1.11 -46.84
N SER A 106 -18.19 -1.54 -45.58
CA SER A 106 -17.53 -2.82 -45.20
C SER A 106 -16.98 -2.77 -43.76
N SER A 107 -17.85 -2.80 -42.75
CA SER A 107 -17.40 -3.02 -41.35
C SER A 107 -18.48 -3.64 -40.45
N SER A 108 -19.33 -4.50 -41.01
CA SER A 108 -20.29 -5.31 -40.24
C SER A 108 -19.81 -6.76 -40.18
N SER A 109 -18.66 -6.97 -39.51
CA SER A 109 -18.16 -8.28 -39.03
C SER A 109 -16.87 -8.03 -38.23
N LEU A 110 -16.97 -7.52 -36.99
CA LEU A 110 -15.94 -7.64 -35.92
C LEU A 110 -16.36 -6.96 -34.58
N SER A 111 -17.67 -6.84 -34.31
CA SER A 111 -18.19 -6.09 -33.15
C SER A 111 -18.42 -6.91 -31.88
N GLU A 112 -17.89 -8.13 -31.77
CA GLU A 112 -18.27 -9.05 -30.67
C GLU A 112 -17.11 -9.64 -29.86
N MET A 113 -15.94 -8.98 -29.84
CA MET A 113 -14.89 -9.25 -28.85
C MET A 113 -14.16 -7.96 -28.46
N SER A 114 -14.85 -7.09 -27.71
CA SER A 114 -14.20 -6.03 -26.94
C SER A 114 -14.55 -6.22 -25.47
N LEU A 115 -13.79 -7.09 -24.80
CA LEU A 115 -13.70 -7.09 -23.35
C LEU A 115 -12.94 -5.82 -22.95
N SER A 116 -13.68 -4.80 -22.52
CA SER A 116 -13.15 -3.62 -21.85
C SER A 116 -12.63 -4.03 -20.47
N ILE A 117 -11.46 -4.68 -20.44
CA ILE A 117 -10.63 -4.79 -19.25
C ILE A 117 -9.73 -3.56 -19.27
N THR A 118 -10.17 -2.47 -18.64
CA THR A 118 -9.27 -1.41 -18.23
C THR A 118 -8.38 -1.98 -17.13
N LEU A 119 -7.22 -2.52 -17.52
CA LEU A 119 -6.14 -2.77 -16.56
C LEU A 119 -5.75 -1.43 -15.92
N PRO A 120 -5.60 -1.35 -14.59
CA PRO A 120 -5.01 -0.18 -13.95
C PRO A 120 -3.62 0.00 -14.53
N THR A 121 -3.40 1.13 -15.19
CA THR A 121 -2.09 1.45 -15.73
C THR A 121 -1.16 1.62 -14.52
N ILE A 122 0.00 0.95 -14.51
CA ILE A 122 1.00 0.96 -13.42
C ILE A 122 1.33 2.39 -12.92
N ASN A 123 1.04 3.41 -13.71
CA ASN A 123 1.15 4.81 -13.31
C ASN A 123 0.21 5.22 -12.15
N GLU A 124 -1.02 4.71 -12.03
CA GLU A 124 -1.96 5.18 -10.99
C GLU A 124 -1.47 4.87 -9.56
N ALA A 125 -0.88 3.70 -9.33
CA ALA A 125 -0.34 3.34 -8.01
C ALA A 125 0.95 4.13 -7.64
N ILE A 126 1.69 4.61 -8.65
CA ILE A 126 2.87 5.47 -8.45
C ILE A 126 2.43 6.91 -8.16
N TYR A 127 1.30 7.36 -8.73
CA TYR A 127 0.78 8.71 -8.51
C TYR A 127 0.27 8.92 -7.08
N GLU A 128 -0.38 7.94 -6.45
CA GLU A 128 -0.87 8.09 -5.07
C GLU A 128 0.27 8.26 -4.05
N THR A 129 1.32 7.44 -4.15
CA THR A 129 2.48 7.52 -3.25
C THR A 129 3.30 8.79 -3.46
N TYR A 130 3.43 9.25 -4.71
CA TYR A 130 4.13 10.50 -5.02
C TYR A 130 3.38 11.75 -4.53
N LEU A 131 2.04 11.75 -4.63
CA LEU A 131 1.24 12.87 -4.14
C LEU A 131 1.34 13.01 -2.62
N ASP A 132 1.33 11.91 -1.88
CA ASP A 132 1.38 11.94 -0.42
C ASP A 132 2.73 12.46 0.12
N ASP A 133 3.85 12.04 -0.49
CA ASP A 133 5.18 12.55 -0.13
C ASP A 133 5.32 14.04 -0.45
N LYS A 134 4.77 14.49 -1.58
CA LYS A 134 4.80 15.90 -1.97
C LYS A 134 3.93 16.77 -1.06
N VAL A 135 2.73 16.31 -0.70
CA VAL A 135 1.85 17.00 0.26
C VAL A 135 2.53 17.10 1.62
N THR A 136 3.17 16.04 2.08
CA THR A 136 3.90 16.01 3.35
C THR A 136 5.05 17.01 3.36
N ARG A 137 5.84 17.10 2.29
CA ARG A 137 6.93 18.09 2.16
C ARG A 137 6.42 19.53 2.13
N VAL A 138 5.35 19.79 1.38
CA VAL A 138 4.73 21.13 1.32
C VAL A 138 4.20 21.54 2.69
N ALA A 139 3.53 20.64 3.40
CA ALA A 139 3.03 20.89 4.76
C ALA A 139 4.17 21.16 5.74
N GLN A 140 5.28 20.41 5.65
CA GLN A 140 6.44 20.59 6.52
C GLN A 140 7.15 21.93 6.26
N ASN A 141 7.29 22.33 4.98
CA ASN A 141 7.87 23.61 4.61
C ASN A 141 6.99 24.80 5.02
N LEU A 142 5.66 24.68 4.86
CA LEU A 142 4.71 25.68 5.36
C LEU A 142 4.81 25.85 6.88
N ARG A 143 4.91 24.75 7.64
CA ARG A 143 5.10 24.83 9.11
C ARG A 143 6.39 25.56 9.48
N LYS A 144 7.49 25.28 8.77
CA LYS A 144 8.77 25.98 8.97
C LYS A 144 8.64 27.47 8.66
N ALA A 145 8.03 27.83 7.54
CA ALA A 145 7.85 29.21 7.11
C ALA A 145 6.95 30.01 8.07
N LEU A 146 5.96 29.36 8.69
CA LEU A 146 5.05 29.98 9.66
C LEU A 146 5.64 30.06 11.08
N GLY A 147 6.89 29.64 11.31
CA GLY A 147 7.51 29.69 12.63
C GLY A 147 6.82 28.80 13.66
N VAL A 148 6.05 27.80 13.23
CA VAL A 148 5.43 26.82 14.12
C VAL A 148 6.55 25.94 14.65
N LYS A 149 7.12 26.32 15.80
CA LYS A 149 8.09 25.49 16.52
C LYS A 149 7.47 24.12 16.72
N ASN A 150 8.19 23.07 16.31
CA ASN A 150 7.83 21.66 16.55
C ASN A 150 7.83 21.38 18.07
N ARG A 151 6.88 21.93 18.81
CA ARG A 151 6.35 21.25 20.00
C ARG A 151 5.43 20.20 19.43
N MET A 152 5.90 18.96 19.27
CA MET A 152 5.15 17.71 19.40
C MET A 152 5.89 16.54 18.71
N LYS A 153 7.05 16.12 19.22
CA LYS A 153 7.11 14.77 19.80
C LYS A 153 6.74 14.95 21.26
N THR A 154 5.47 15.27 21.49
CA THR A 154 4.94 15.12 22.84
C THR A 154 4.96 13.62 23.01
N GLU A 155 5.70 13.17 24.00
CA GLU A 155 5.48 11.91 24.67
C GLU A 155 4.02 11.90 25.17
N PHE A 156 3.08 11.83 24.23
CA PHE A 156 1.75 11.37 24.47
C PHE A 156 1.98 9.89 24.70
N SER A 157 2.17 9.56 25.97
CA SER A 157 2.47 8.22 26.45
C SER A 157 1.71 7.19 25.62
N ASP A 158 2.43 6.29 24.95
CA ASP A 158 1.84 5.15 24.22
C ASP A 158 0.86 4.36 25.12
N MET A 159 1.01 4.48 26.44
CA MET A 159 0.12 3.92 27.44
C MET A 159 -1.32 4.46 27.34
N ASP A 160 -1.50 5.77 27.13
CA ASP A 160 -2.83 6.40 27.13
C ASP A 160 -3.63 6.04 25.85
N THR A 161 -2.93 5.91 24.72
CA THR A 161 -3.57 5.50 23.47
C THR A 161 -4.00 4.04 23.52
N THR A 162 -3.19 3.19 24.15
CA THR A 162 -3.50 1.76 24.32
C THR A 162 -4.71 1.57 25.24
N GLU A 163 -4.80 2.32 26.33
CA GLU A 163 -5.95 2.27 27.24
C GLU A 163 -7.24 2.77 26.54
N MET A 164 -7.15 3.86 25.77
CA MET A 164 -8.27 4.37 24.98
C MET A 164 -8.73 3.35 23.93
N ILE A 165 -7.80 2.69 23.24
CA ILE A 165 -8.12 1.64 22.25
C ILE A 165 -8.81 0.46 22.92
N ASN A 166 -8.35 0.03 24.09
CA ASN A 166 -8.97 -1.06 24.84
C ASN A 166 -10.40 -0.70 25.28
N SER A 167 -10.62 0.52 25.75
CA SER A 167 -11.96 1.03 26.06
C SER A 167 -12.90 1.00 24.85
N LEU A 168 -12.41 1.42 23.68
CA LEU A 168 -13.17 1.38 22.43
C LEU A 168 -13.47 -0.05 21.99
N ARG A 169 -12.52 -0.98 22.17
CA ARG A 169 -12.69 -2.40 21.89
C ARG A 169 -13.76 -3.04 22.79
N GLU A 170 -13.71 -2.78 24.10
CA GLU A 170 -14.72 -3.26 25.05
C GLU A 170 -16.11 -2.74 24.69
N LYS A 171 -16.23 -1.43 24.40
CA LYS A 171 -17.49 -0.84 23.94
C LYS A 171 -17.95 -1.43 22.61
N PHE A 172 -17.05 -1.69 21.66
CA PHE A 172 -17.41 -2.25 20.37
C PHE A 172 -17.99 -3.67 20.50
N ASN A 173 -17.38 -4.49 21.38
CA ASN A 173 -17.73 -5.89 21.60
C ASN A 173 -18.87 -6.11 22.59
N ALA A 174 -19.31 -5.08 23.31
CA ALA A 174 -20.45 -5.21 24.22
C ALA A 174 -21.75 -5.56 23.45
N ASN A 175 -22.54 -6.49 24.01
CA ASN A 175 -23.75 -7.04 23.39
C ASN A 175 -24.85 -5.97 23.19
N ASN A 176 -24.82 -4.88 23.95
CA ASN A 176 -25.80 -3.80 23.91
C ASN A 176 -25.39 -2.63 22.99
N THR A 177 -24.22 -2.71 22.34
CA THR A 177 -23.73 -1.62 21.50
C THR A 177 -24.47 -1.63 20.16
N SER A 178 -25.20 -0.54 19.90
CA SER A 178 -25.94 -0.36 18.66
C SER A 178 -25.02 -0.25 17.44
N ARG A 179 -25.56 -0.56 16.25
CA ARG A 179 -24.86 -0.44 14.96
C ARG A 179 -24.26 0.95 14.75
N SER A 180 -25.01 2.00 15.06
CA SER A 180 -24.54 3.39 14.88
C SER A 180 -23.32 3.69 15.77
N ILE A 181 -23.31 3.20 17.01
CA ILE A 181 -22.17 3.37 17.92
C ILE A 181 -20.96 2.57 17.42
N ARG A 182 -21.15 1.35 16.92
CA ARG A 182 -20.05 0.57 16.31
C ARG A 182 -19.42 1.30 15.14
N VAL A 183 -20.22 1.92 14.27
CA VAL A 183 -19.69 2.73 13.15
C VAL A 183 -18.93 3.96 13.66
N GLN A 184 -19.48 4.67 14.65
CA GLN A 184 -18.79 5.81 15.26
C GLN A 184 -17.45 5.42 15.88
N ILE A 185 -17.38 4.30 16.61
CA ILE A 185 -16.12 3.78 17.15
C ILE A 185 -15.11 3.52 16.03
N LEU A 186 -15.54 2.96 14.89
CA LEU A 186 -14.66 2.74 13.75
C LEU A 186 -14.13 4.03 13.14
N THR A 187 -14.88 5.15 13.21
CA THR A 187 -14.41 6.46 12.73
C THR A 187 -13.40 7.13 13.66
N LEU A 188 -13.30 6.69 14.91
CA LEU A 188 -12.33 7.21 15.89
C LEU A 188 -10.97 6.51 15.82
N LEU A 189 -10.86 5.42 15.05
CA LEU A 189 -9.64 4.66 14.95
C LEU A 189 -8.65 5.31 13.97
N PRO A 190 -7.32 5.16 14.19
CA PRO A 190 -6.33 5.77 13.31
C PRO A 190 -6.45 5.26 11.88
N SER A 191 -6.48 6.19 10.91
CA SER A 191 -6.49 5.86 9.49
C SER A 191 -5.21 5.17 9.00
N SER A 192 -4.12 5.24 9.79
CA SER A 192 -2.85 4.56 9.51
C SER A 192 -2.88 3.06 9.78
N TRP A 193 -3.95 2.51 10.34
CA TRP A 193 -4.06 1.08 10.61
C TRP A 193 -4.47 0.28 9.38
N SER A 194 -3.78 -0.83 9.14
CA SER A 194 -4.18 -1.80 8.12
C SER A 194 -5.48 -2.50 8.51
N VAL A 195 -6.22 -3.00 7.51
CA VAL A 195 -7.43 -3.79 7.72
C VAL A 195 -7.18 -5.00 8.64
N HIS A 196 -6.03 -5.66 8.51
CA HIS A 196 -5.64 -6.78 9.38
C HIS A 196 -5.48 -6.33 10.83
N LYS A 197 -4.77 -5.22 11.07
CA LYS A 197 -4.61 -4.66 12.42
C LYS A 197 -5.96 -4.27 13.03
N PHE A 198 -6.88 -3.75 12.23
CA PHE A 198 -8.26 -3.49 12.64
C PHE A 198 -8.98 -4.78 13.06
N MET A 199 -8.89 -5.83 12.24
CA MET A 199 -9.55 -7.11 12.52
C MET A 199 -8.98 -7.78 13.77
N ASP A 200 -7.67 -7.70 13.96
CA ASP A 200 -6.98 -8.24 15.14
C ASP A 200 -7.35 -7.47 16.41
N VAL A 201 -7.25 -6.14 16.39
CA VAL A 201 -7.53 -5.30 17.56
C VAL A 201 -9.01 -5.32 17.94
N MET A 202 -9.90 -5.26 16.95
CA MET A 202 -11.35 -5.22 17.20
C MET A 202 -11.97 -6.62 17.29
N CYS A 203 -11.18 -7.68 17.14
CA CYS A 203 -11.65 -9.08 17.10
C CYS A 203 -12.77 -9.34 16.08
N ALA A 204 -12.80 -8.57 14.99
CA ALA A 204 -13.83 -8.70 13.96
C ALA A 204 -13.66 -9.99 13.13
N SER A 205 -12.49 -10.65 13.21
CA SER A 205 -12.23 -11.95 12.57
C SER A 205 -12.82 -13.15 13.32
N GLY A 206 -13.31 -12.95 14.55
CA GLY A 206 -13.40 -14.02 15.54
C GLY A 206 -14.57 -15.01 15.46
N ASN A 207 -15.41 -15.01 14.42
CA ASN A 207 -16.58 -15.89 14.43
C ASN A 207 -16.73 -16.81 13.21
N PHE A 208 -15.80 -16.89 12.25
CA PHE A 208 -15.93 -17.90 11.19
C PHE A 208 -15.96 -19.31 11.77
N SER A 209 -15.07 -19.61 12.72
CA SER A 209 -15.03 -20.92 13.37
C SER A 209 -16.29 -21.20 14.19
N ARG A 210 -16.87 -20.18 14.85
CA ARG A 210 -18.13 -20.31 15.61
C ARG A 210 -19.35 -20.45 14.71
N LEU A 211 -19.34 -19.80 13.54
CA LEU A 211 -20.38 -19.95 12.53
C LEU A 211 -20.38 -21.38 11.99
N THR A 212 -19.20 -21.95 11.75
CA THR A 212 -19.06 -23.30 11.22
C THR A 212 -19.02 -24.40 12.28
N GLU A 213 -19.12 -24.06 13.56
CA GLU A 213 -19.03 -25.03 14.66
C GLU A 213 -20.23 -25.99 14.59
N GLY A 214 -19.94 -27.30 14.48
CA GLY A 214 -20.96 -28.33 14.35
C GLY A 214 -21.49 -28.56 12.92
N THR A 215 -20.98 -27.83 11.94
CA THR A 215 -21.21 -28.12 10.52
C THR A 215 -20.15 -29.08 9.98
N ASP A 216 -20.45 -29.74 8.85
CA ASP A 216 -19.48 -30.60 8.15
C ASP A 216 -18.27 -29.84 7.57
N LEU A 217 -18.30 -28.50 7.65
CA LEU A 217 -17.37 -27.58 7.00
C LEU A 217 -16.78 -26.62 8.03
N SER A 218 -16.10 -27.16 9.04
CA SER A 218 -15.38 -26.36 10.04
C SER A 218 -14.29 -25.50 9.38
N LEU A 219 -14.47 -24.18 9.42
CA LEU A 219 -13.51 -23.21 8.90
C LEU A 219 -12.75 -22.58 10.08
N GLU A 220 -11.66 -23.21 10.46
CA GLU A 220 -10.76 -22.70 11.52
C GLU A 220 -9.82 -21.61 10.99
N SER A 221 -9.47 -21.70 9.72
CA SER A 221 -8.55 -20.78 9.06
C SER A 221 -8.99 -20.42 7.63
N TYR A 222 -8.41 -19.33 7.11
CA TYR A 222 -8.58 -18.97 5.71
C TYR A 222 -8.07 -20.05 4.74
N ASN A 223 -7.07 -20.84 5.15
CA ASN A 223 -6.57 -21.95 4.35
C ASN A 223 -7.60 -23.08 4.25
N ASP A 224 -8.42 -23.31 5.28
CA ASP A 224 -9.50 -24.31 5.22
C ASP A 224 -10.59 -23.88 4.25
N PHE A 225 -10.88 -22.57 4.22
CA PHE A 225 -11.79 -21.97 3.24
C PHE A 225 -11.25 -22.07 1.81
N LEU A 226 -9.95 -21.81 1.61
CA LEU A 226 -9.34 -22.00 0.31
C LEU A 226 -9.34 -23.47 -0.11
N SER A 227 -9.07 -24.39 0.82
CA SER A 227 -9.07 -25.83 0.57
C SER A 227 -10.46 -26.37 0.24
N SER A 228 -11.53 -25.72 0.70
CA SER A 228 -12.90 -26.09 0.34
C SER A 228 -13.33 -25.58 -1.05
N ILE A 229 -12.66 -24.56 -1.57
CA ILE A 229 -12.91 -24.01 -2.92
C ILE A 229 -12.00 -24.66 -3.97
N VAL A 230 -10.76 -24.95 -3.59
CA VAL A 230 -9.68 -25.36 -4.47
C VAL A 230 -9.50 -26.89 -4.44
N SER A 231 -9.42 -27.52 -5.63
CA SER A 231 -9.18 -28.97 -5.74
C SER A 231 -7.86 -29.39 -5.08
N GLN A 232 -7.78 -30.64 -4.60
CA GLN A 232 -6.55 -31.24 -4.05
C GLN A 232 -5.34 -31.16 -5.00
N GLU A 233 -5.58 -31.17 -6.33
CA GLU A 233 -4.57 -30.89 -7.35
C GLU A 233 -4.93 -29.60 -8.09
N PRO A 234 -4.55 -28.43 -7.55
CA PRO A 234 -4.93 -27.16 -8.14
C PRO A 234 -4.18 -26.91 -9.44
N SER A 235 -4.90 -26.92 -10.56
CA SER A 235 -4.37 -26.35 -11.80
C SER A 235 -4.37 -24.83 -11.74
N ALA A 236 -3.57 -24.16 -12.57
CA ALA A 236 -3.58 -22.70 -12.70
C ALA A 236 -4.99 -22.14 -12.99
N LYS A 237 -5.87 -22.92 -13.63
CA LYS A 237 -7.26 -22.54 -13.90
C LYS A 237 -8.12 -22.52 -12.64
N CYS A 238 -7.77 -23.28 -11.60
CA CYS A 238 -8.57 -23.37 -10.39
C CYS A 238 -8.41 -22.14 -9.48
N PHE A 239 -7.26 -21.48 -9.52
CA PHE A 239 -7.08 -20.17 -8.86
C PHE A 239 -7.82 -19.03 -9.54
N LEU A 240 -8.20 -19.19 -10.82
CA LEU A 240 -8.97 -18.22 -11.60
C LEU A 240 -10.47 -18.53 -11.67
N ASN A 241 -10.95 -19.43 -10.79
CA ASN A 241 -12.34 -19.88 -10.75
C ASN A 241 -12.85 -20.52 -12.06
N ASN A 242 -11.94 -21.05 -12.88
CA ASN A 242 -12.23 -21.67 -14.19
C ASN A 242 -11.99 -23.21 -14.16
N CYS A 243 -12.01 -23.82 -12.97
CA CYS A 243 -11.83 -25.26 -12.79
C CYS A 243 -13.16 -25.99 -13.02
N SER A 244 -13.23 -26.93 -13.95
CA SER A 244 -14.40 -27.82 -14.08
C SER A 244 -14.40 -28.98 -13.09
N GLN A 245 -13.28 -29.22 -12.40
CA GLN A 245 -13.08 -30.34 -11.46
C GLN A 245 -13.00 -29.89 -9.98
N GLY A 246 -13.22 -28.61 -9.70
CA GLY A 246 -13.28 -28.10 -8.33
C GLY A 246 -14.64 -28.33 -7.70
N PRO A 247 -14.73 -28.47 -6.36
CA PRO A 247 -16.01 -28.31 -5.66
C PRO A 247 -16.66 -26.96 -5.99
N GLY A 248 -15.85 -25.97 -6.40
CA GLY A 248 -16.28 -24.69 -6.92
C GLY A 248 -16.73 -23.76 -5.80
N VAL A 249 -16.78 -22.47 -6.12
CA VAL A 249 -17.26 -21.46 -5.17
C VAL A 249 -18.75 -21.69 -4.82
N GLU A 250 -19.52 -22.33 -5.70
CA GLU A 250 -20.96 -22.52 -5.50
C GLU A 250 -21.29 -23.41 -4.29
N LYS A 251 -20.56 -24.50 -4.04
CA LYS A 251 -20.81 -25.36 -2.86
C LYS A 251 -20.55 -24.62 -1.55
N VAL A 252 -19.46 -23.87 -1.50
CA VAL A 252 -19.10 -23.09 -0.31
C VAL A 252 -20.09 -21.95 -0.09
N LYS A 253 -20.53 -21.31 -1.17
CA LYS A 253 -21.57 -20.28 -1.14
C LYS A 253 -22.91 -20.82 -0.64
N GLU A 254 -23.38 -21.95 -1.18
CA GLU A 254 -24.62 -22.61 -0.73
C GLU A 254 -24.53 -22.98 0.76
N HIS A 255 -23.40 -23.55 1.19
CA HIS A 255 -23.19 -23.88 2.59
C HIS A 255 -23.21 -22.64 3.50
N LEU A 256 -22.53 -21.55 3.09
CA LEU A 256 -22.56 -20.30 3.83
C LEU A 256 -23.98 -19.70 3.89
N PHE A 257 -24.78 -19.81 2.83
CA PHE A 257 -26.16 -19.32 2.82
C PHE A 257 -27.03 -20.08 3.82
N ILE A 258 -26.99 -21.41 3.81
CA ILE A 258 -27.74 -22.25 4.79
C ILE A 258 -27.31 -21.87 6.21
N LEU A 259 -26.01 -21.73 6.42
CA LEU A 259 -25.46 -21.40 7.73
C LEU A 259 -25.92 -20.01 8.20
N MET A 260 -25.95 -19.02 7.31
CA MET A 260 -26.51 -17.70 7.62
C MET A 260 -28.00 -17.78 7.96
N GLU A 261 -28.78 -18.54 7.19
CA GLU A 261 -30.22 -18.72 7.39
C GLU A 261 -30.52 -19.41 8.74
N ASP A 262 -29.80 -20.49 9.05
CA ASP A 262 -29.92 -21.24 10.32
C ASP A 262 -29.53 -20.39 11.54
N ASN A 263 -28.69 -19.38 11.35
CA ASN A 263 -28.28 -18.44 12.40
C ASN A 263 -29.06 -17.11 12.39
N GLU A 264 -30.13 -17.00 11.58
CA GLU A 264 -30.94 -15.79 11.41
C GLU A 264 -30.10 -14.54 11.04
N ILE A 265 -29.07 -14.74 10.20
CA ILE A 265 -28.19 -13.67 9.72
C ILE A 265 -28.74 -13.12 8.40
N ASP A 266 -29.61 -12.12 8.51
CA ASP A 266 -30.29 -11.52 7.34
C ASP A 266 -29.42 -10.54 6.52
N GLU A 267 -28.36 -9.97 7.10
CA GLU A 267 -27.60 -8.89 6.45
C GLU A 267 -26.07 -9.00 6.67
N ILE A 268 -25.33 -9.36 5.61
CA ILE A 268 -23.86 -9.27 5.58
C ILE A 268 -23.46 -7.88 5.08
N ASN A 269 -22.70 -7.15 5.91
CA ASN A 269 -22.12 -5.86 5.52
C ASN A 269 -20.66 -6.03 5.15
N TYR A 270 -20.31 -5.75 3.89
CA TYR A 270 -18.92 -5.66 3.43
C TYR A 270 -18.38 -4.25 3.70
N LYS A 271 -17.19 -4.14 4.31
CA LYS A 271 -16.46 -2.86 4.34
C LYS A 271 -15.90 -2.61 2.94
N GLN A 272 -16.38 -1.56 2.28
CA GLN A 272 -15.72 -0.97 1.10
C GLN A 272 -14.45 -0.21 1.52
#